data_AF-A0A7G2EKD5-F1
#
_entry.id   AF-A0A7G2EKD5-F1
#
_cell.length_a   1.000
_cell.length_b   1.000
_cell.length_c   1.000
_cell.angle_alpha   90.00
_cell.angle_beta   90.00
_cell.angle_gamma   90.00
#
_symmetry.space_group_name_H-M   'P 1'
#
loop_
_entity.id
_entity.type
_entity.pdbx_description
1 polymer ?
#
loop_
_entity_poly.entity_id
_entity_poly.type
_entity_poly.pdbx_seq_one_letter_code
_entity_poly.pdbx_strand_id
1 'polypeptide(L)'
;MIRQCCCFCGFVTLVLKWEKNETEKEISGTLKAMDWEIDISKLYEGLEPNTNYRLVSMIGCGEEGEYICMAYKKNRWISLRHEALIEEVVGIWKSVVRFCGERRVRPEILFYEAARLDR
;
A
#
# COMPACT_ATOMS: atom_id res chain seq x y z
N MET A 1 -9.94 7.33 -5.06
CA MET A 1 -9.57 7.44 -6.49
C MET A 1 -8.05 7.61 -6.60
N ILE A 2 -7.35 6.92 -7.51
CA ILE A 2 -5.91 7.12 -7.74
C ILE A 2 -5.74 8.47 -8.44
N ARG A 3 -4.96 9.37 -7.85
CA ARG A 3 -4.81 10.74 -8.37
C ARG A 3 -3.52 10.97 -9.13
N GLN A 4 -2.45 10.27 -8.75
CA GLN A 4 -1.14 10.45 -9.35
C GLN A 4 -0.35 9.16 -9.28
N CYS A 5 0.36 8.89 -10.37
CA CYS A 5 1.31 7.81 -10.47
C CYS A 5 2.60 8.38 -11.06
N CYS A 6 3.72 8.18 -10.36
CA CYS A 6 5.04 8.52 -10.88
C CYS A 6 5.79 7.21 -11.13
N CYS A 7 6.11 6.96 -12.40
CA CYS A 7 6.95 5.84 -12.81
C CYS A 7 8.40 6.32 -12.93
N PHE A 8 9.26 5.85 -12.04
CA PHE A 8 10.70 5.84 -12.25
C PHE A 8 11.11 4.42 -12.64
N CYS A 9 12.17 4.25 -13.44
CA CYS A 9 12.63 2.93 -13.84
C CYS A 9 12.89 2.06 -12.58
N GLY A 10 11.97 1.12 -12.29
CA GLY A 10 12.02 0.22 -11.14
C GLY A 10 11.09 0.55 -9.96
N PHE A 11 10.49 1.74 -9.88
CA PHE A 11 9.59 2.12 -8.77
C PHE A 11 8.35 2.86 -9.25
N VAL A 12 7.23 2.56 -8.60
CA VAL A 12 5.94 3.19 -8.84
C VAL A 12 5.41 3.70 -7.52
N THR A 13 4.96 4.94 -7.49
CA THR A 13 4.22 5.50 -6.36
C THR A 13 2.77 5.70 -6.77
N LEU A 14 1.81 5.10 -6.07
CA LEU A 14 0.39 5.35 -6.25
C LEU A 14 -0.13 6.23 -5.12
N VAL A 15 -0.77 7.34 -5.48
CA VAL A 15 -1.41 8.25 -4.52
C VAL A 15 -2.92 8.02 -4.51
N LEU A 16 -3.44 7.60 -3.36
CA LEU A 16 -4.86 7.44 -3.12
C LEU A 16 -5.43 8.67 -2.44
N LYS A 17 -6.50 9.21 -3.04
CA LYS A 17 -7.35 10.19 -2.36
C LYS A 17 -8.63 9.54 -1.86
N TRP A 18 -8.88 9.75 -0.58
CA TRP A 18 -10.13 9.47 0.12
C TRP A 18 -11.01 10.72 0.09
N GLU A 19 -12.29 10.54 -0.22
CA GLU A 19 -13.21 11.67 -0.47
C GLU A 19 -14.09 11.97 0.75
N LYS A 20 -14.28 10.97 1.61
CA LYS A 20 -15.14 11.07 2.78
C LYS A 20 -14.43 10.47 3.98
N ASN A 21 -15.18 10.20 5.04
CA ASN A 21 -14.71 9.36 6.12
C ASN A 21 -15.14 7.92 5.80
N GLU A 22 -14.26 7.17 5.15
CA GLU A 22 -14.55 5.79 4.74
C GLU A 22 -14.66 4.86 5.93
N THR A 23 -15.61 3.94 5.81
CA THR A 23 -15.85 2.89 6.81
C THR A 23 -14.76 1.83 6.77
N GLU A 24 -14.63 1.06 7.85
CA GLU A 24 -13.75 -0.12 7.92
C GLU A 24 -13.91 -1.04 6.69
N LYS A 25 -15.15 -1.27 6.25
CA LYS A 25 -15.47 -2.15 5.12
C LYS A 25 -15.01 -1.55 3.80
N GLU A 26 -15.16 -0.25 3.60
CA GLU A 26 -14.70 0.45 2.40
C GLU A 26 -13.17 0.43 2.33
N ILE A 27 -12.48 0.75 3.43
CA ILE A 27 -11.00 0.71 3.51
C ILE A 27 -10.49 -0.70 3.20
N SER A 28 -11.04 -1.71 3.87
CA SER A 28 -10.66 -3.11 3.66
C SER A 28 -10.96 -3.56 2.23
N GLY A 29 -12.09 -3.14 1.67
CA GLY A 29 -12.49 -3.46 0.30
C GLY A 29 -11.52 -2.89 -0.73
N THR A 30 -11.13 -1.62 -0.58
CA THR A 30 -10.14 -0.96 -1.45
C THR A 30 -8.78 -1.67 -1.39
N LEU A 31 -8.27 -1.97 -0.20
CA LEU A 31 -6.97 -2.66 -0.06
C LEU A 31 -6.98 -4.08 -0.62
N LYS A 32 -8.10 -4.82 -0.48
CA LYS A 32 -8.26 -6.13 -1.13
C LYS A 32 -8.21 -6.03 -2.64
N ALA A 33 -8.76 -4.97 -3.22
CA ALA A 33 -8.79 -4.76 -4.67
C ALA A 33 -7.42 -4.34 -5.23
N MET A 34 -6.61 -3.61 -4.45
CA MET A 34 -5.28 -3.18 -4.89
C MET A 34 -4.25 -4.30 -4.87
N ASP A 35 -4.39 -5.24 -3.94
CA ASP A 35 -3.42 -6.33 -3.70
C ASP A 35 -1.98 -5.83 -3.42
N TRP A 36 -1.12 -6.72 -2.95
CA TRP A 36 0.29 -6.42 -2.71
C TRP A 36 1.16 -6.66 -3.96
N GLU A 37 0.65 -7.38 -4.95
CA GLU A 37 1.25 -7.49 -6.29
C GLU A 37 0.29 -6.90 -7.32
N ILE A 38 0.81 -6.05 -8.21
CA ILE A 38 0.02 -5.45 -9.29
C ILE A 38 0.70 -5.62 -10.63
N ASP A 39 -0.10 -5.79 -11.68
CA ASP A 39 0.35 -5.69 -13.06
C ASP A 39 0.10 -4.27 -13.56
N ILE A 40 1.16 -3.46 -13.65
CA ILE A 40 1.03 -2.06 -14.03
C ILE A 40 0.73 -1.89 -15.53
N SER A 41 0.98 -2.91 -16.37
CA SER A 41 0.63 -2.82 -17.79
C SER A 41 -0.88 -2.79 -18.02
N LYS A 42 -1.69 -3.18 -17.02
CA LYS A 42 -3.15 -3.01 -17.03
C LYS A 42 -3.61 -1.60 -16.71
N LEU A 43 -2.71 -0.77 -16.17
CA LEU A 43 -2.97 0.60 -15.75
C LEU A 43 -2.41 1.64 -16.74
N TYR A 44 -1.37 1.29 -17.51
CA TYR A 44 -0.71 2.18 -18.46
C TYR A 44 -0.50 1.52 -19.82
N GLU A 45 -0.87 2.25 -20.87
CA GLU A 45 -0.59 1.86 -22.26
C GLU A 45 0.90 2.02 -22.58
N GLY A 46 1.40 1.16 -23.48
CA GLY A 46 2.79 1.21 -23.96
C GLY A 46 3.82 0.48 -23.08
N LEU A 47 3.37 -0.21 -22.02
CA LEU A 47 4.22 -1.12 -21.24
C LEU A 47 4.15 -2.54 -21.79
N GLU A 48 5.21 -3.31 -21.57
CA GLU A 48 5.21 -4.75 -21.86
C GLU A 48 4.16 -5.47 -20.99
N PRO A 49 3.42 -6.45 -21.54
CA PRO A 49 2.45 -7.22 -20.76
C PRO A 49 3.10 -7.92 -19.55
N ASN A 50 2.34 -8.06 -18.46
CA ASN A 50 2.79 -8.68 -17.21
C ASN A 50 3.96 -7.93 -16.56
N THR A 51 3.95 -6.60 -16.64
CA THR A 51 4.92 -5.78 -15.91
C THR A 51 4.50 -5.75 -14.43
N ASN A 52 4.97 -6.73 -13.67
CA ASN A 52 4.58 -6.92 -12.27
C ASN A 52 5.40 -6.05 -11.32
N TYR A 53 4.71 -5.55 -10.29
CA TYR A 53 5.26 -4.73 -9.23
C TYR A 53 4.79 -5.24 -7.87
N ARG A 54 5.66 -5.18 -6.86
CA ARG A 54 5.40 -5.59 -5.48
C ARG A 54 5.36 -4.38 -4.56
N LEU A 55 4.33 -4.31 -3.73
CA LEU A 55 4.22 -3.29 -2.69
C LEU A 55 5.30 -3.52 -1.64
N VAL A 56 6.16 -2.52 -1.44
CA VAL A 56 7.25 -2.57 -0.45
C VAL A 56 6.97 -1.73 0.78
N SER A 57 6.17 -0.67 0.63
CA SER A 57 5.78 0.21 1.73
C SER A 57 4.50 0.97 1.41
N MET A 58 3.79 1.42 2.43
CA MET A 58 2.71 2.40 2.29
C MET A 58 2.67 3.35 3.48
N ILE A 59 2.17 4.55 3.23
CA ILE A 59 1.86 5.55 4.25
C ILE A 59 0.34 5.67 4.31
N GLY A 60 -0.21 5.57 5.51
CA GLY A 60 -1.62 5.80 5.78
C GLY A 60 -1.83 6.84 6.87
N CYS A 61 -3.04 7.39 6.90
CA CYS A 61 -3.52 8.34 7.88
C CYS A 61 -4.59 7.67 8.74
N GLY A 62 -4.41 7.67 10.06
CA GLY A 62 -5.38 7.16 11.02
C GLY A 62 -6.59 8.06 11.18
N GLU A 63 -7.43 7.72 12.16
CA GLU A 63 -8.63 8.50 12.47
C GLU A 63 -8.29 9.82 13.19
N GLU A 64 -7.23 9.84 14.00
CA GLU A 64 -6.79 11.01 14.76
C GLU A 64 -5.82 11.91 13.97
N GLY A 65 -5.59 11.59 12.69
CA GLY A 65 -4.68 12.32 11.80
C GLY A 65 -3.21 11.89 11.93
N GLU A 66 -2.94 10.83 12.68
CA GLU A 66 -1.61 10.28 12.85
C GLU A 66 -1.16 9.53 11.59
N TYR A 67 0.07 9.78 11.16
CA TYR A 67 0.67 9.07 10.03
C TYR A 67 1.30 7.75 10.48
N ILE A 68 0.94 6.68 9.77
CA ILE A 68 1.43 5.33 10.00
C ILE A 68 2.14 4.86 8.73
N CYS A 69 3.40 4.46 8.88
CA CYS A 69 4.14 3.79 7.81
C CYS A 69 4.01 2.28 7.99
N MET A 70 3.66 1.56 6.94
CA MET A 70 3.70 0.10 6.91
C MET A 70 4.72 -0.35 5.88
N ALA A 71 5.67 -1.17 6.29
CA ALA A 71 6.76 -1.62 5.43
C ALA A 71 6.83 -3.15 5.40
N TYR A 72 7.15 -3.71 4.24
CA TYR A 72 7.47 -5.12 4.10
C TYR A 72 8.96 -5.36 4.34
N LYS A 73 9.28 -6.02 5.46
CA LYS A 73 10.65 -6.23 5.95
C LYS A 73 10.79 -7.66 6.46
N LYS A 74 11.85 -8.38 6.05
CA LYS A 74 12.13 -9.76 6.53
C LYS A 74 10.91 -10.69 6.38
N ASN A 75 10.29 -10.69 5.20
CA ASN A 75 9.13 -11.51 4.83
C ASN A 75 7.86 -11.30 5.68
N ARG A 76 7.68 -10.09 6.22
CA ARG A 76 6.48 -9.71 6.97
C ARG A 76 6.25 -8.21 6.89
N TRP A 77 5.00 -7.81 7.07
CA TRP A 77 4.59 -6.43 7.25
C TRP A 77 4.80 -6.00 8.68
N ILE A 78 5.35 -4.81 8.85
CA ILE A 78 5.47 -4.10 10.12
C ILE A 78 4.77 -2.74 10.00
N SER A 79 4.22 -2.22 11.11
CA SER A 79 3.75 -0.85 11.23
C SER A 79 4.71 -0.04 12.09
N LEU A 80 4.93 1.20 11.68
CA LEU A 80 5.80 2.19 12.29
C LEU A 80 4.96 3.44 12.56
N ARG A 81 4.79 3.77 13.84
CA ARG A 81 4.13 5.02 14.27
C ARG A 81 5.19 6.05 14.65
N HIS A 82 4.99 7.29 14.19
CA HIS A 82 5.94 8.39 14.40
C HIS A 82 6.25 8.61 15.88
N GLU A 83 5.23 8.54 16.74
CA GLU A 83 5.33 8.87 18.16
C GLU A 83 6.02 7.79 19.01
N ALA A 84 5.98 6.54 18.58
CA ALA A 84 6.38 5.42 19.41
C ALA A 84 7.78 4.88 19.11
N LEU A 85 8.34 5.09 17.90
CA LEU A 85 9.50 4.35 17.38
C LEU A 85 9.40 2.80 17.53
N ILE A 86 8.22 2.29 17.88
CA ILE A 86 7.97 0.86 18.10
C ILE A 86 7.53 0.25 16.76
N GLU A 87 8.30 -0.74 16.31
CA GLU A 87 7.89 -1.65 15.24
C GLU A 87 6.81 -2.60 15.76
N GLU A 88 5.59 -2.51 15.23
CA GLU A 88 4.54 -3.51 15.47
C GLU A 88 4.49 -4.50 14.31
N VAL A 89 4.57 -5.80 14.61
CA VAL A 89 4.45 -6.84 13.58
C VAL A 89 2.98 -7.00 13.16
N VAL A 90 2.70 -6.72 11.89
CA VAL A 90 1.35 -6.87 11.30
C VAL A 90 1.19 -8.26 10.68
N GLY A 91 2.24 -8.80 10.03
CA GLY A 91 2.25 -10.15 9.48
C GLY A 91 2.13 -10.20 7.96
N ILE A 92 1.12 -10.89 7.43
CA ILE A 92 0.91 -11.04 5.98
C ILE A 92 -0.01 -9.95 5.41
N TRP A 93 -0.11 -9.85 4.08
CA TRP A 93 -0.98 -8.85 3.43
C TRP A 93 -2.43 -8.89 3.92
N LYS A 94 -2.99 -10.09 4.13
CA LYS A 94 -4.34 -10.24 4.71
C LYS A 94 -4.47 -9.59 6.09
N SER A 95 -3.40 -9.62 6.90
CA SER A 95 -3.36 -8.95 8.19
C SER A 95 -3.29 -7.43 8.04
N VAL A 96 -2.60 -6.93 7.02
CA VAL A 96 -2.53 -5.49 6.69
C VAL A 96 -3.90 -4.94 6.30
N VAL A 97 -4.62 -5.65 5.43
CA VAL A 97 -6.00 -5.31 5.06
C VAL A 97 -6.88 -5.19 6.31
N ARG A 98 -6.80 -6.18 7.20
CA ARG A 98 -7.57 -6.18 8.46
C ARG A 98 -7.13 -5.03 9.38
N PHE A 99 -5.83 -4.83 9.54
CA PHE A 99 -5.25 -3.78 10.36
C PHE A 99 -5.75 -2.40 9.94
N CYS A 100 -5.71 -2.09 8.64
CA CYS A 100 -6.20 -0.82 8.11
C CYS A 100 -7.70 -0.64 8.29
N GLY A 101 -8.48 -1.71 8.09
CA GLY A 101 -9.91 -1.68 8.34
C GLY A 101 -10.25 -1.39 9.81
N GLU A 102 -9.79 -2.26 10.71
CA GLU A 102 -10.13 -2.21 12.14
C GLU A 102 -9.66 -0.92 12.82
N ARG A 103 -8.49 -0.40 12.40
CA ARG A 103 -7.94 0.86 12.92
C ARG A 103 -8.28 2.09 12.07
N ARG A 104 -9.12 1.92 11.05
CA ARG A 104 -9.54 2.97 10.12
C ARG A 104 -8.36 3.77 9.53
N VAL A 105 -7.25 3.08 9.29
CA VAL A 105 -6.08 3.64 8.64
C VAL A 105 -6.37 3.69 7.15
N ARG A 106 -6.33 4.90 6.59
CA ARG A 106 -6.55 5.17 5.17
C ARG A 106 -5.20 5.26 4.46
N PRO A 107 -4.80 4.27 3.65
CA PRO A 107 -3.58 4.35 2.85
C PRO A 107 -3.65 5.53 1.88
N GLU A 108 -2.68 6.44 1.90
CA GLU A 108 -2.63 7.62 1.02
C GLU A 108 -1.56 7.49 -0.05
N ILE A 109 -0.43 6.85 0.30
CA ILE A 109 0.72 6.70 -0.60
C ILE A 109 1.18 5.25 -0.56
N LEU A 110 1.25 4.60 -1.72
CA LEU A 110 1.72 3.23 -1.85
C LEU A 110 2.97 3.21 -2.72
N PHE A 111 4.02 2.55 -2.22
CA PHE A 111 5.30 2.40 -2.89
C PHE A 111 5.46 0.97 -3.38
N TYR A 112 5.57 0.85 -4.69
CA TYR A 112 5.77 -0.40 -5.39
C TYR A 112 7.17 -0.43 -6.02
N GLU A 113 7.81 -1.59 -5.97
CA GLU A 113 9.07 -1.87 -6.68
C GLU A 113 8.79 -2.89 -7.78
N ALA A 114 9.49 -2.79 -8.90
CA ALA A 114 9.39 -3.77 -9.98
C ALA A 114 9.68 -5.17 -9.40
N ALA A 115 8.77 -6.12 -9.64
CA ALA A 115 8.96 -7.50 -9.28
C ALA A 115 10.08 -8.04 -10.20
N ARG A 116 11.33 -7.94 -9.75
CA ARG A 116 12.44 -8.57 -10.45
C ARG A 116 12.11 -10.07 -10.46
N LEU A 117 12.05 -10.66 -11.67
CA LEU A 117 12.15 -12.10 -11.82
C LEU A 117 13.40 -12.51 -11.04
N ASP A 118 13.18 -13.21 -9.95
CA ASP A 118 14.19 -13.86 -9.15
C ASP A 118 15.16 -14.57 -10.12
N ARG A 119 16.37 -14.02 -10.28
CA ARG A 119 17.48 -14.69 -10.95
C ARG A 119 18.21 -15.54 -9.93
#